data_AF-A0A3B9D6W1-F1
#
_entry.id   AF-A0A3B9D6W1-F1
#
_cell.length_a   1.000
_cell.length_b   1.000
_cell.length_c   1.000
_cell.angle_alpha   90.00
_cell.angle_beta   90.00
_cell.angle_gamma   90.00
#
_symmetry.space_group_name_H-M   'P 1'
#
loop_
_entity.id
_entity.type
_entity.pdbx_description
1 polymer ?
#
loop_
_entity_poly.entity_id
_entity_poly.type
_entity_poly.pdbx_seq_one_letter_code
_entity_poly.pdbx_strand_id
1 'polypeptide(L)' 'MDTDKIIQDLNCRFAAPLSEFYQRRIIFWYDEDKEFEDKMDEVVLENAKVYQIMNINTKKGVELFLNCGKMF' A
#
# COMPACT_ATOMS: atom_id res chain seq x y z
N MET A 1 2.43 -12.82 11.56
CA MET A 1 3.71 -12.57 10.85
C MET A 1 4.42 -11.42 11.54
N ASP A 2 5.75 -11.37 11.51
CA ASP A 2 6.49 -10.24 12.10
C ASP A 2 6.39 -9.01 11.18
N THR A 3 5.99 -7.86 11.72
CA THR A 3 5.75 -6.61 10.97
C THR A 3 7.01 -6.16 10.25
N ASP A 4 8.17 -6.32 10.87
CA ASP A 4 9.46 -5.95 10.29
C ASP A 4 9.77 -6.73 9.01
N LYS A 5 9.40 -8.02 8.99
CA LYS A 5 9.58 -8.87 7.81
C LYS A 5 8.66 -8.44 6.66
N ILE A 6 7.44 -8.00 6.98
CA ILE A 6 6.51 -7.47 5.98
C ILE A 6 7.04 -6.16 5.40
N ILE A 7 7.49 -5.23 6.26
CA ILE A 7 8.07 -3.95 5.83
C ILE A 7 9.30 -4.18 4.94
N GLN A 8 10.17 -5.12 5.32
CA GLN A 8 11.35 -5.46 4.54
C GLN A 8 11.00 -6.03 3.15
N ASP A 9 10.04 -6.95 3.08
CA ASP A 9 9.58 -7.52 1.80
C ASP A 9 8.96 -6.45 0.90
N LEU A 10 8.09 -5.59 1.46
CA LEU A 10 7.46 -4.50 0.72
C LEU A 10 8.49 -3.52 0.18
N ASN A 11 9.47 -3.09 0.98
CA ASN A 11 10.54 -2.19 0.53
C ASN A 11 11.37 -2.83 -0.60
N CYS A 12 11.75 -4.09 -0.46
CA CYS A 12 12.45 -4.83 -1.51
C CYS A 12 11.64 -4.87 -2.81
N ARG A 13 10.33 -5.10 -2.71
CA ARG A 13 9.41 -5.11 -3.85
C ARG A 13 9.28 -3.74 -4.51
N PHE A 14 9.15 -2.67 -3.75
CA PHE A 14 9.02 -1.31 -4.30
C PHE A 14 10.34 -0.75 -4.83
N ALA A 15 11.48 -1.22 -4.36
CA ALA A 15 12.80 -0.87 -4.89
C ALA A 15 13.14 -1.62 -6.20
N ALA A 16 12.50 -2.78 -6.45
CA ALA A 16 12.73 -3.53 -7.67
C ALA A 16 12.23 -2.74 -8.90
N PRO A 17 13.00 -2.74 -10.01
CA PRO A 17 12.63 -2.02 -11.22
C PRO A 17 11.27 -2.52 -11.75
N LEU A 18 10.49 -1.59 -12.27
CA LEU A 18 9.23 -1.90 -12.92
C LEU A 18 9.49 -2.33 -14.37
N SER A 19 8.63 -3.20 -14.89
CA SER A 19 8.64 -3.52 -16.32
C SER A 19 8.28 -2.29 -17.14
N GLU A 20 8.76 -2.22 -18.38
CA GLU A 20 8.70 -1.07 -19.28
C GLU A 20 7.30 -0.43 -19.45
N PHE A 21 6.24 -1.23 -19.32
CA PHE A 21 4.85 -0.78 -19.47
C PHE A 21 4.17 -0.40 -18.14
N TYR A 22 4.87 -0.51 -17.01
CA TYR A 22 4.35 -0.18 -15.69
C TYR A 22 5.05 1.04 -15.13
N GLN A 23 4.30 2.14 -14.95
CA GLN A 23 4.85 3.34 -14.33
C GLN A 23 4.85 3.28 -12.79
N ARG A 24 4.00 2.43 -12.19
CA ARG A 24 3.84 2.30 -10.73
C ARG A 24 3.42 0.89 -10.31
N ARG A 25 3.72 0.51 -9.06
CA ARG A 25 3.22 -0.71 -8.41
C ARG A 25 2.20 -0.32 -7.35
N ILE A 26 1.08 -1.04 -7.30
CA ILE A 26 0.06 -0.89 -6.25
C ILE A 26 -0.12 -2.26 -5.61
N ILE A 27 -0.06 -2.32 -4.28
CA ILE A 27 -0.31 -3.53 -3.50
C ILE A 27 -1.59 -3.30 -2.70
N PHE A 28 -2.56 -4.18 -2.88
CA PHE A 28 -3.74 -4.24 -2.02
C PHE A 28 -3.48 -5.26 -0.92
N TRP A 29 -3.62 -4.82 0.31
CA TRP A 29 -3.60 -5.69 1.46
C TRP A 29 -4.92 -5.54 2.21
N TYR A 30 -5.52 -6.68 2.54
CA TYR A 30 -6.76 -6.77 3.27
C TYR A 30 -6.48 -7.55 4.55
N ASP A 31 -6.73 -6.90 5.68
CA ASP A 31 -6.53 -7.42 7.03
C ASP A 31 -7.92 -7.69 7.64
N GLU A 32 -8.38 -8.94 7.58
CA GLU A 32 -9.72 -9.33 8.06
C GLU A 32 -9.87 -9.20 9.57
N ASP A 33 -8.83 -9.61 10.31
CA ASP A 33 -8.84 -9.67 11.76
C ASP A 33 -8.38 -8.35 12.41
N LYS A 34 -8.04 -7.33 11.60
CA LYS A 34 -7.50 -6.04 12.06
C LYS A 34 -6.27 -6.20 12.96
N GLU A 35 -5.49 -7.26 12.77
CA GLU A 35 -4.31 -7.60 13.59
C GLU A 35 -3.17 -6.57 13.45
N PHE A 36 -3.25 -5.73 12.41
CA PHE A 36 -2.24 -4.74 12.09
C PHE A 36 -2.78 -3.31 12.05
N GLU A 37 -4.03 -3.09 12.48
CA GLU A 37 -4.66 -1.75 12.49
C GLU A 37 -3.85 -0.75 13.33
N ASP A 38 -3.27 -1.21 14.45
CA ASP A 38 -2.42 -0.46 15.38
C ASP A 38 -0.95 -0.33 14.92
N LYS A 39 -0.51 -1.19 14.01
CA LYS A 39 0.88 -1.23 13.50
C LYS A 39 1.06 -0.48 12.19
N MET A 40 -0.02 0.00 11.56
CA MET A 40 0.07 0.74 10.28
C MET A 40 0.92 1.99 10.38
N ASP A 41 0.91 2.67 11.53
CA ASP A 41 1.71 3.89 11.75
C ASP A 41 3.22 3.59 11.76
N GLU A 42 3.62 2.35 12.01
CA GLU A 42 5.02 1.89 12.00
C GLU A 42 5.48 1.51 10.58
N VAL A 43 4.55 1.28 9.65
CA VAL A 43 4.86 0.87 8.28
C VAL A 43 5.36 2.07 7.47
N VAL A 44 6.69 2.19 7.37
CA VAL A 44 7.36 3.18 6.53
C VAL A 44 7.99 2.51 5.31
N LEU A 45 7.61 2.96 4.11
CA LEU A 45 8.14 2.47 2.84
C LEU A 45 8.90 3.60 2.12
N GLU A 46 10.12 3.32 1.65
CA GLU A 46 11.01 4.35 1.08
C GLU A 46 10.50 4.89 -0.27
N ASN A 47 9.99 4.01 -1.13
CA ASN A 47 9.58 4.34 -2.50
C ASN A 47 8.06 4.23 -2.72
N ALA A 48 7.29 4.21 -1.63
CA ALA A 48 5.84 4.05 -1.68
C ALA A 48 5.14 4.91 -0.64
N LYS A 49 3.88 5.25 -0.91
CA LYS A 49 2.99 5.89 0.07
C LYS A 49 2.03 4.84 0.60
N VAL A 50 1.92 4.76 1.93
CA VAL A 50 0.96 3.88 2.60
C VAL A 50 -0.34 4.66 2.81
N TYR A 51 -1.45 4.04 2.44
CA TYR A 51 -2.79 4.60 2.66
C TYR A 51 -3.66 3.55 3.34
N GLN A 52 -4.10 3.83 4.56
CA GLN A 52 -5.05 2.99 5.27
C GLN A 52 -6.48 3.32 4.82
N ILE A 53 -7.22 2.31 4.36
CA ILE A 53 -8.63 2.46 3.97
C ILE A 53 -9.47 1.57 4.88
N MET A 54 -10.08 2.16 5.92
CA MET A 54 -10.96 1.43 6.83
C MET A 54 -12.35 1.14 6.24
N ASN A 55 -12.77 1.87 5.19
CA ASN A 55 -14.07 1.67 4.54
C ASN A 55 -14.01 2.03 3.06
N ILE A 56 -14.07 1.01 2.20
CA ILE A 56 -14.00 1.13 0.74
C ILE A 56 -15.24 1.81 0.11
N ASN A 57 -16.34 1.91 0.84
CA ASN A 57 -17.57 2.57 0.39
C ASN A 57 -17.60 4.07 0.71
N THR A 58 -16.50 4.60 1.27
CA THR A 58 -16.38 6.05 1.49
C THR A 58 -15.84 6.72 0.24
N LYS A 59 -16.36 7.93 -0.03
CA LYS A 59 -15.91 8.79 -1.15
C LYS A 59 -14.38 8.92 -1.22
N LYS A 60 -13.71 8.91 -0.06
CA LYS A 60 -12.25 9.01 0.06
C LYS A 60 -11.52 7.76 -0.42
N GLY A 61 -12.05 6.56 -0.18
CA GLY A 61 -11.45 5.30 -0.69
C GLY A 61 -11.55 5.20 -2.21
N VAL A 62 -12.72 5.56 -2.76
CA VAL A 62 -12.93 5.64 -4.21
C VAL A 62 -12.06 6.72 -4.85
N GLU A 63 -11.95 7.90 -4.22
CA GLU A 63 -11.10 9.00 -4.69
C GLU A 63 -9.62 8.64 -4.64
N LEU A 64 -9.15 7.89 -3.63
CA LEU A 64 -7.78 7.37 -3.57
C LEU A 64 -7.51 6.37 -4.68
N PHE A 65 -8.42 5.43 -4.91
CA PHE A 65 -8.34 4.48 -6.02
C PHE A 65 -8.29 5.22 -7.37
N LEU A 66 -9.17 6.21 -7.56
CA LEU A 66 -9.21 7.03 -8.77
C LEU A 66 -7.99 7.94 -8.90
N ASN A 67 -7.47 8.54 -7.84
CA ASN A 67 -6.28 9.42 -7.91
C ASN A 67 -4.99 8.62 -8.11
N CYS A 68 -4.87 7.43 -7.54
CA CYS A 68 -3.81 6.49 -7.89
C CYS A 68 -3.89 6.08 -9.38
N GLY A 69 -5.10 5.97 -9.93
CA GLY A 69 -5.37 5.67 -11.33
C GLY A 69 -5.44 6.86 -12.31
N LYS A 70 -5.49 8.11 -11.83
CA LYS A 70 -5.60 9.34 -12.64
C LYS A 70 -4.30 10.13 -12.75
N MET A 71 -3.25 9.72 -12.05
CA MET A 71 -1.91 10.25 -12.24
C MET A 71 -1.24 9.64 -13.51
N PHE A 72 -2.05 9.24 -14.50
CA PHE A 72 -1.71 8.68 -15.80
C PHE A 72 -2.33 9.57 -16.88
#